data_AF-A9BXK9-F1
#
_entry.id   AF-A9BXK9-F1
#
_cell.length_a   1.000
_cell.length_b   1.000
_cell.length_c   1.000
_cell.angle_alpha   90.00
_cell.angle_beta   90.00
_cell.angle_gamma   90.00
#
_symmetry.space_group_name_H-M   'P 1'
#
loop_
_entity.id
_entity.type
_entity.pdbx_description
1 polymer ?
#
loop_
_entity_poly.entity_id
_entity_poly.type
_entity_poly.pdbx_seq_one_letter_code
_entity_poly.pdbx_strand_id
1 'polypeptide(L)'
;MSNTTPSPTVAAAARILKPALAAIAFSTCFAAHSQPQNASAATSDAALSRAEVIADLALWRRAGLDRHAEISISYGVETPEYRAAYQEYLRLRNSEAFQAEVRKALSR
;
A
#
# COMPACT_ATOMS: atom_id res chain seq x y z
N MET A 1 -49.44 -5.50 15.78
CA MET A 1 -48.94 -4.26 16.40
C MET A 1 -47.94 -4.62 17.49
N SER A 2 -46.91 -3.76 17.66
CA SER A 2 -45.80 -3.79 18.65
C SER A 2 -44.67 -4.79 18.30
N ASN A 3 -43.38 -4.45 18.20
CA ASN A 3 -42.50 -3.50 18.93
C ASN A 3 -41.55 -2.74 17.94
N THR A 4 -41.20 -1.45 18.03
CA THR A 4 -40.58 -0.58 19.07
C THR A 4 -39.03 -0.51 19.00
N THR A 5 -38.55 0.47 18.21
CA THR A 5 -37.43 1.42 18.49
C THR A 5 -35.95 0.99 18.26
N PRO A 6 -34.94 1.90 18.36
CA PRO A 6 -34.21 2.47 17.21
C PRO A 6 -32.69 2.22 17.29
N SER A 7 -31.96 2.36 16.18
CA SER A 7 -30.49 2.32 16.22
C SER A 7 -29.92 3.63 16.79
N PRO A 8 -29.03 3.56 17.80
CA PRO A 8 -28.48 4.72 18.47
C PRO A 8 -27.36 5.40 17.66
N THR A 9 -27.53 6.70 17.42
CA THR A 9 -26.43 7.65 17.23
C THR A 9 -25.59 7.67 18.50
N VAL A 10 -24.30 7.36 18.42
CA VAL A 10 -23.35 7.64 19.49
C VAL A 10 -22.17 8.42 18.91
N ALA A 11 -22.24 9.73 19.12
CA ALA A 11 -21.08 10.60 19.24
C ALA A 11 -20.30 10.21 20.52
N ALA A 12 -18.98 10.10 20.44
CA ALA A 12 -18.03 10.13 21.57
C ALA A 12 -16.65 9.69 21.06
N ALA A 13 -15.51 10.20 21.48
CA ALA A 13 -15.19 11.26 22.40
C ALA A 13 -13.70 11.55 22.20
N ALA A 14 -13.33 12.82 22.21
CA ALA A 14 -11.94 13.24 22.33
C ALA A 14 -11.33 12.61 23.59
N ARG A 15 -10.23 11.87 23.44
CA ARG A 15 -9.33 11.56 24.54
C ARG A 15 -8.02 12.28 24.31
N ILE A 16 -7.95 13.46 24.94
CA ILE A 16 -6.73 14.22 25.15
C ILE A 16 -5.87 13.40 26.12
N LEU A 17 -4.76 12.86 25.64
CA LEU A 17 -3.73 12.31 26.52
C LEU A 17 -2.51 13.21 26.44
N LYS A 18 -2.24 13.93 27.53
CA LYS A 18 -1.02 14.69 27.77
C LYS A 18 0.10 13.71 28.16
N PRO A 19 1.16 13.50 27.37
CA PRO A 19 2.41 13.03 27.94
C PRO A 19 3.13 14.20 28.59
N ALA A 20 3.25 14.11 29.91
CA ALA A 20 4.01 15.00 30.77
C ALA A 20 5.50 15.02 30.40
N LEU A 21 6.13 16.16 30.68
CA LEU A 21 7.57 16.42 30.64
C LEU A 21 8.39 15.25 31.22
N ALA A 22 9.33 14.75 30.43
CA ALA A 22 10.58 14.21 30.94
C ALA A 22 11.70 14.72 30.03
N ALA A 23 12.37 15.77 30.48
CA ALA A 23 13.54 16.35 29.86
C ALA A 23 14.75 15.43 30.06
N ILE A 24 15.36 14.97 28.98
CA ILE A 24 16.76 14.56 28.98
C ILE A 24 17.43 15.32 27.84
N ALA A 25 18.25 16.28 28.23
CA ALA A 25 19.03 17.11 27.36
C ALA A 25 20.18 16.30 26.73
N PHE A 26 20.24 16.29 25.40
CA PHE A 26 21.48 16.15 24.65
C PHE A 26 21.47 17.20 23.53
N SER A 27 22.28 18.24 23.72
CA SER A 27 22.81 19.12 22.67
C SER A 27 23.41 18.26 21.55
N THR A 28 23.36 18.58 20.24
CA THR A 28 23.68 19.86 19.61
C THR A 28 23.26 19.81 18.11
N CYS A 29 22.69 20.93 17.61
CA CYS A 29 22.52 21.40 16.21
C CYS A 29 22.21 20.39 15.08
N PHE A 30 21.01 20.50 14.47
CA PHE A 30 20.85 21.01 13.09
C PHE A 30 19.37 21.23 12.73
N ALA A 31 19.12 22.39 12.10
CA ALA A 31 17.95 22.81 11.32
C ALA A 31 16.58 23.01 12.01
N ALA A 32 16.14 24.27 12.02
CA ALA A 32 14.77 24.69 12.23
C ALA A 32 13.80 23.95 11.29
N HIS A 33 12.84 23.21 11.86
CA HIS A 33 11.68 22.76 11.10
C HIS A 33 10.48 23.64 11.46
N SER A 34 10.37 24.75 10.74
CA SER A 34 9.24 25.67 10.78
C SER A 34 7.99 24.98 10.19
N GLN A 35 6.99 24.76 11.05
CA GLN A 35 5.53 24.81 10.81
C GLN A 35 4.90 23.91 9.69
N PRO A 36 3.71 23.31 9.94
CA PRO A 36 3.17 22.25 9.13
C PRO A 36 2.61 22.83 7.84
N GLN A 37 3.15 22.33 6.74
CA GLN A 37 2.58 22.57 5.44
C GLN A 37 1.49 21.52 5.31
N ASN A 38 0.23 21.95 5.43
CA ASN A 38 -0.90 21.29 4.79
C ASN A 38 -0.65 21.28 3.27
N ALA A 39 0.36 20.53 2.83
CA ALA A 39 0.37 19.96 1.52
C ALA A 39 -0.69 18.87 1.62
N SER A 40 -1.89 19.13 1.08
CA SER A 40 -2.67 18.04 0.50
C SER A 40 -1.67 17.12 -0.16
N ALA A 41 -1.57 15.89 0.35
CA ALA A 41 -0.69 14.88 -0.22
C ALA A 41 -1.14 14.68 -1.66
N ALA A 42 -0.60 15.50 -2.57
CA ALA A 42 -0.43 15.11 -3.93
C ALA A 42 0.42 13.85 -3.81
N THR A 43 -0.24 12.71 -3.92
CA THR A 43 0.40 11.44 -4.26
C THR A 43 1.07 11.70 -5.59
N SER A 44 2.24 12.33 -5.56
CA SER A 44 3.18 12.28 -6.65
C SER A 44 3.40 10.79 -6.83
N ASP A 45 2.87 10.24 -7.93
CA ASP A 45 3.26 8.92 -8.41
C ASP A 45 4.79 8.97 -8.51
N ALA A 46 5.45 8.51 -7.45
CA ALA A 46 6.89 8.44 -7.42
C ALA A 46 7.29 7.58 -8.62
N ALA A 47 8.17 8.11 -9.46
CA ALA A 47 8.62 7.37 -10.63
C ALA A 47 9.14 5.99 -10.17
N LEU A 48 8.56 4.91 -10.71
CA LEU A 48 8.94 3.55 -10.40
C LEU A 48 10.42 3.33 -10.71
N SER A 49 11.15 2.76 -9.75
CA SER A 49 12.53 2.37 -9.98
C SER A 49 12.61 1.15 -10.89
N ARG A 50 13.74 0.98 -11.58
CA ARG A 50 14.00 -0.22 -12.41
C ARG A 50 13.88 -1.52 -11.59
N ALA A 51 14.33 -1.51 -10.33
CA ALA A 51 14.27 -2.68 -9.46
C ALA A 51 12.82 -3.07 -9.13
N GLU A 52 11.95 -2.09 -8.87
CA GLU A 52 10.52 -2.33 -8.63
C GLU A 52 9.82 -2.88 -9.88
N VAL A 53 10.14 -2.37 -11.07
CA VAL A 53 9.61 -2.92 -12.33
C VAL A 53 10.02 -4.38 -12.51
N ILE A 54 11.29 -4.72 -12.26
CA ILE A 54 11.78 -6.10 -12.35
C ILE A 54 11.07 -7.00 -11.32
N ALA A 55 10.84 -6.50 -10.10
CA ALA A 55 10.12 -7.22 -9.06
C ALA A 55 8.66 -7.46 -9.45
N ASP A 56 7.96 -6.43 -9.93
CA ASP A 56 6.58 -6.55 -10.42
C ASP A 56 6.49 -7.58 -11.56
N LEU A 57 7.41 -7.56 -12.53
CA LEU A 57 7.46 -8.55 -13.61
C LEU A 57 7.72 -9.98 -13.11
N ALA A 58 8.57 -10.15 -12.09
CA ALA A 58 8.82 -11.46 -11.49
C ALA A 58 7.56 -12.01 -10.81
N LEU A 59 6.83 -11.17 -10.08
CA LEU A 59 5.57 -11.54 -9.42
C LEU A 59 4.43 -11.77 -10.42
N TRP A 60 4.36 -10.96 -11.46
CA TRP A 60 3.41 -11.11 -12.56
C TRP A 60 3.51 -12.50 -13.20
N ARG A 61 4.74 -12.91 -13.56
CA ARG A 61 5.01 -14.25 -14.06
C ARG A 61 4.71 -15.34 -13.03
N ARG A 62 5.06 -15.12 -11.76
CA ARG A 62 4.81 -16.06 -10.67
C ARG A 62 3.32 -16.33 -10.46
N ALA A 63 2.50 -15.30 -10.57
CA ALA A 63 1.04 -15.40 -10.48
C ALA A 63 0.41 -16.07 -11.72
N GLY A 64 1.18 -16.30 -12.79
CA GLY A 64 0.74 -16.95 -14.02
C GLY A 64 0.14 -16.02 -15.05
N LEU A 65 0.20 -14.70 -14.84
CA LEU A 65 -0.42 -13.72 -15.74
C LEU A 65 0.18 -13.75 -17.16
N ASP A 66 1.44 -14.12 -17.35
CA ASP A 66 2.03 -14.29 -18.69
C ASP A 66 1.24 -15.26 -19.57
N ARG A 67 0.67 -16.33 -18.99
CA ARG A 67 -0.08 -17.35 -19.75
C ARG A 67 -1.54 -16.94 -20.03
N HIS A 68 -2.14 -16.19 -19.11
CA HIS A 68 -3.55 -15.81 -19.20
C HIS A 68 -3.75 -14.47 -19.89
N ALA A 69 -2.74 -13.58 -19.84
CA ALA A 69 -2.78 -12.29 -20.52
C ALA A 69 -2.82 -12.47 -22.05
N GLU A 70 -2.11 -13.46 -22.60
CA GLU A 70 -2.14 -13.72 -24.05
C GLU A 70 -3.57 -14.04 -24.53
N ILE A 71 -4.29 -14.91 -23.83
CA ILE A 71 -5.67 -15.26 -24.15
C ILE A 71 -6.60 -14.04 -23.99
N SER A 72 -6.47 -13.30 -22.88
CA SER A 72 -7.27 -12.10 -22.62
C SER A 72 -7.03 -11.01 -23.67
N ILE A 73 -5.78 -10.78 -24.08
CA ILE A 73 -5.40 -9.77 -25.07
C ILE A 73 -5.84 -10.18 -26.48
N SER A 74 -5.65 -11.44 -26.86
CA SER A 74 -5.96 -11.93 -28.20
C SER A 74 -7.45 -12.04 -28.48
N TYR A 75 -8.25 -12.39 -27.47
CA TYR A 75 -9.70 -12.61 -27.66
C TYR A 75 -10.57 -11.57 -26.97
N GLY A 76 -9.99 -10.66 -26.18
CA GLY A 76 -10.73 -9.63 -25.44
C GLY A 76 -11.62 -10.18 -24.33
N VAL A 77 -11.42 -11.44 -23.92
CA VAL A 77 -12.23 -12.12 -22.91
C VAL A 77 -11.41 -12.24 -21.63
N GLU A 78 -11.78 -11.48 -20.59
CA GLU A 78 -11.28 -11.74 -19.24
C GLU A 78 -11.77 -13.12 -18.77
N THR A 79 -10.88 -14.10 -18.74
CA THR A 79 -11.24 -15.42 -18.23
C THR A 79 -11.23 -15.44 -16.68
N PRO A 80 -11.98 -16.35 -16.04
CA PRO A 80 -11.91 -16.54 -14.59
C PRO A 80 -10.49 -16.81 -14.08
N GLU A 81 -9.66 -17.49 -14.88
CA GLU A 81 -8.27 -17.79 -14.57
C GLU A 81 -7.41 -16.53 -14.57
N TYR A 82 -7.61 -15.62 -15.53
CA TYR A 82 -6.95 -14.31 -15.52
C TYR A 82 -7.28 -13.53 -14.25
N ARG A 83 -8.55 -13.52 -13.84
CA ARG A 83 -8.99 -12.83 -12.62
C ARG A 83 -8.34 -13.43 -11.36
N ALA A 84 -8.30 -14.75 -11.25
CA ALA A 84 -7.66 -15.44 -10.13
C ALA A 84 -6.15 -15.17 -10.08
N ALA A 85 -5.46 -15.23 -11.24
CA ALA A 85 -4.04 -14.90 -11.35
C ALA A 85 -3.78 -13.43 -10.97
N TYR A 86 -4.64 -12.52 -11.39
CA TYR A 86 -4.50 -11.09 -11.05
C TYR A 86 -4.68 -10.83 -9.55
N GLN A 87 -5.65 -11.49 -8.90
CA GLN A 87 -5.81 -11.41 -7.45
C GLN A 87 -4.57 -11.94 -6.70
N GLU A 88 -3.98 -13.03 -7.19
CA GLU A 88 -2.74 -13.56 -6.62
C GLU A 88 -1.56 -12.61 -6.82
N TYR A 89 -1.44 -11.99 -7.99
CA TYR A 89 -0.44 -10.94 -8.22
C TYR A 89 -0.58 -9.79 -7.20
N LEU A 90 -1.80 -9.29 -6.99
CA LEU A 90 -2.05 -8.24 -6.00
C LEU A 90 -1.70 -8.69 -4.58
N ARG A 91 -2.03 -9.94 -4.21
CA ARG A 91 -1.66 -10.50 -2.91
C ARG A 91 -0.13 -10.56 -2.74
N LEU A 92 0.58 -11.02 -3.76
CA LEU A 92 2.04 -11.10 -3.76
C LEU A 92 2.70 -9.72 -3.69
N ARG A 93 2.21 -8.77 -4.49
CA ARG A 93 2.74 -7.40 -4.55
C ARG A 93 2.58 -6.66 -3.22
N ASN A 94 1.49 -6.90 -2.51
CA ASN A 94 1.22 -6.34 -1.20
C ASN A 94 1.80 -7.17 -0.04
N SER A 95 2.71 -8.12 -0.32
CA SER A 95 3.37 -8.96 0.68
C SER A 95 4.88 -8.72 0.72
N GLU A 96 5.55 -9.35 1.68
CA GLU A 96 7.02 -9.37 1.78
C GLU A 96 7.73 -9.94 0.54
N ALA A 97 7.01 -10.69 -0.31
CA ALA A 97 7.53 -11.23 -1.55
C ALA A 97 7.99 -10.13 -2.52
N PHE A 98 7.28 -9.00 -2.58
CA PHE A 98 7.68 -7.87 -3.41
C PHE A 98 9.03 -7.31 -2.97
N GLN A 99 9.18 -7.04 -1.68
CA GLN A 99 10.42 -6.50 -1.12
C GLN A 99 11.59 -7.48 -1.29
N ALA A 100 11.34 -8.80 -1.24
CA ALA A 100 12.35 -9.80 -1.53
C ALA A 100 12.83 -9.77 -2.98
N GLU A 101 11.90 -9.67 -3.95
CA GLU A 101 12.27 -9.55 -5.37
C GLU A 101 12.94 -8.20 -5.68
N VAL A 102 12.53 -7.10 -5.02
CA VAL A 102 13.23 -5.80 -5.14
C VAL A 102 14.68 -5.90 -4.68
N ARG A 103 14.94 -6.47 -3.49
CA ARG A 103 16.32 -6.67 -2.99
C ARG A 103 17.17 -7.51 -3.93
N LYS A 104 16.57 -8.58 -4.48
CA LYS A 104 17.22 -9.45 -5.47
C LYS A 104 17.48 -8.74 -6.80
N ALA A 105 16.62 -7.81 -7.21
CA ALA A 105 16.82 -7.00 -8.40
C ALA A 105 17.92 -5.94 -8.21
N LEU A 106 18.09 -5.44 -6.98
CA LEU A 106 19.16 -4.49 -6.63
C LEU A 106 20.54 -5.16 -6.52
N SER A 107 20.58 -6.47 -6.27
CA SER A 107 21.83 -7.24 -6.12
C SER A 107 22.32 -7.90 -7.43
N ARG A 108 21.71 -7.58 -8.57
CA ARG A 108 22.09 -8.09 -9.90
C ARG A 108 22.92 -7.05 -10.65
#